data_AF-A0A9P4I5D7-F1
#
_entry.id   AF-A0A9P4I5D7-F1
#
_cell.length_a   1.000
_cell.length_b   1.000
_cell.length_c   1.000
_cell.angle_alpha   90.00
_cell.angle_beta   90.00
_cell.angle_gamma   90.00
#
_symmetry.space_group_name_H-M   'P 1'
#
loop_
_entity.id
_entity.type
_entity.pdbx_description
1 polymer ?
#
loop_
_entity_poly.entity_id
_entity_poly.type
_entity_poly.pdbx_seq_one_letter_code
_entity_poly.pdbx_strand_id
1 'polypeptide(L)'
;YQLEVPRPVPSQGQHRIPQQPQTHLPISCSAHFADYADPPDLYAGLLETPSDPPESDFQPTDPDMMPKSQELRYEGDLYVPKWVRGSGNKREGWCGFCKPGRWLVLKNSAFWYDKSFTHGVSAQTGAAFQEPKGIRRAEGNLDVWEGLCGSCNEWVALVSSKKKGTTWFRHAYKCHNHPKVRDAPKRRRD
;
A
#
# COMPACT_ATOMS: atom_id res chain seq x y z
N TYR A 1 55.48 -20.07 2.29
CA TYR A 1 54.52 -19.33 3.14
C TYR A 1 54.36 -20.11 4.44
N GLN A 2 55.02 -19.64 5.50
CA GLN A 2 54.92 -20.21 6.86
C GLN A 2 53.71 -19.60 7.59
N LEU A 3 53.02 -20.44 8.37
CA LEU A 3 51.93 -20.11 9.29
C LEU A 3 52.51 -19.68 10.64
N GLU A 4 51.99 -18.61 11.26
CA GLU A 4 52.04 -18.40 12.72
C GLU A 4 51.03 -17.33 13.20
N VAL A 5 50.40 -17.60 14.34
CA VAL A 5 49.37 -16.83 15.09
C VAL A 5 49.54 -17.26 16.58
N PRO A 6 49.11 -16.57 17.68
CA PRO A 6 48.90 -15.14 18.04
C PRO A 6 49.50 -14.70 19.43
N ARG A 7 49.21 -13.44 19.87
CA ARG A 7 49.00 -12.87 21.26
C ARG A 7 50.04 -11.84 21.77
N PRO A 8 49.78 -11.02 22.84
CA PRO A 8 48.52 -10.62 23.52
C PRO A 8 48.37 -9.08 23.77
N VAL A 9 47.21 -8.70 24.34
CA VAL A 9 46.71 -7.38 24.78
C VAL A 9 47.39 -6.84 26.06
N PRO A 10 47.25 -5.52 26.35
CA PRO A 10 47.08 -5.05 27.72
C PRO A 10 45.82 -4.21 27.98
N SER A 11 45.28 -4.50 29.17
CA SER A 11 44.22 -3.87 29.99
C SER A 11 44.48 -2.42 30.36
N GLN A 12 43.43 -1.61 30.58
CA GLN A 12 43.12 -0.66 31.69
C GLN A 12 41.83 0.12 31.28
N GLY A 13 40.81 0.46 32.07
CA GLY A 13 40.51 0.38 33.50
C GLY A 13 39.04 0.75 33.77
N GLN A 14 38.56 0.44 34.97
CA GLN A 14 37.24 0.73 35.56
C GLN A 14 37.20 2.23 36.01
N HIS A 15 36.13 2.97 36.31
CA HIS A 15 34.85 2.75 37.00
C HIS A 15 33.92 3.98 36.76
N ARG A 16 32.58 3.83 36.80
CA ARG A 16 31.67 4.48 37.80
C ARG A 16 30.21 4.09 37.54
N ILE A 17 29.57 3.49 38.54
CA ILE A 17 28.11 3.24 38.62
C ILE A 17 27.46 4.44 39.35
N PRO A 18 26.24 4.83 38.96
CA PRO A 18 25.25 5.23 39.95
C PRO A 18 23.99 4.35 39.88
N GLN A 19 23.53 3.89 41.05
CA GLN A 19 22.25 3.19 41.23
C GLN A 19 21.09 4.18 41.44
N GLN A 20 20.04 4.04 40.61
CA GLN A 20 18.59 4.08 40.89
C GLN A 20 17.93 5.31 41.57
N PRO A 21 16.58 5.48 41.58
CA PRO A 21 15.50 4.60 41.08
C PRO A 21 14.48 5.33 40.16
N GLN A 22 13.64 4.59 39.43
CA GLN A 22 12.19 4.84 39.37
C GLN A 22 11.48 3.82 38.48
N THR A 23 10.45 3.24 39.08
CA THR A 23 9.48 2.31 38.52
C THR A 23 8.75 2.93 37.33
N HIS A 24 8.89 2.33 36.15
CA HIS A 24 7.83 2.38 35.14
C HIS A 24 7.82 1.03 34.43
N LEU A 25 6.68 0.35 34.54
CA LEU A 25 6.33 -0.86 33.82
C LEU A 25 6.67 -0.68 32.33
N PRO A 26 7.33 -1.65 31.65
CA PRO A 26 7.48 -1.59 30.21
C PRO A 26 6.11 -1.87 29.57
N ILE A 27 5.32 -0.83 29.41
CA ILE A 27 4.19 -0.84 28.48
C ILE A 27 4.78 -0.93 27.07
N SER A 28 4.43 -2.01 26.40
CA SER A 28 4.46 -2.16 24.94
C SER A 28 5.82 -2.39 24.27
N CYS A 29 6.46 -3.53 24.55
CA CYS A 29 7.32 -4.21 23.56
C CYS A 29 6.56 -5.29 22.76
N SER A 30 5.25 -5.45 22.97
CA SER A 30 4.42 -6.47 22.29
C SER A 30 3.87 -6.02 20.92
N ALA A 31 3.98 -4.73 20.58
CA ALA A 31 3.42 -4.19 19.34
C ALA A 31 4.15 -4.61 18.05
N HIS A 32 5.38 -5.13 18.13
CA HIS A 32 6.16 -5.49 16.93
C HIS A 32 6.10 -6.98 16.55
N PHE A 33 5.60 -7.85 17.43
CA PHE A 33 5.45 -9.28 17.11
C PHE A 33 4.08 -9.62 16.51
N ALA A 34 3.08 -8.75 16.69
CA ALA A 34 1.72 -8.97 16.16
C ALA A 34 1.60 -8.66 14.66
N ASP A 35 2.47 -7.80 14.11
CA ASP A 35 2.35 -7.27 12.74
C ASP A 35 2.54 -8.31 11.63
N TYR A 36 3.09 -9.48 11.97
CA TYR A 36 3.27 -10.56 11.00
C TYR A 36 2.23 -11.66 11.14
N ALA A 37 1.52 -11.83 12.26
CA ALA A 37 0.68 -13.02 12.47
C ALA A 37 -0.52 -13.10 11.51
N ASP A 38 -1.10 -11.95 11.20
CA ASP A 38 -2.31 -11.82 10.39
C ASP A 38 -2.01 -11.44 8.93
N PRO A 39 -2.92 -11.78 7.99
CA PRO A 39 -2.80 -11.34 6.62
C PRO A 39 -2.93 -9.82 6.50
N PRO A 40 -2.24 -9.19 5.53
CA PRO A 40 -2.31 -7.76 5.33
C PRO A 40 -3.70 -7.36 4.81
N ASP A 41 -4.35 -6.42 5.49
CA ASP A 41 -5.53 -5.75 4.95
C ASP A 41 -5.11 -4.79 3.82
N LEU A 42 -5.47 -5.15 2.59
CA LEU A 42 -5.12 -4.39 1.40
C LEU A 42 -5.99 -3.15 1.21
N TYR A 43 -7.21 -3.16 1.75
CA TYR A 43 -8.25 -2.17 1.46
C TYR A 43 -8.65 -1.34 2.68
N ALA A 44 -8.00 -1.52 3.84
CA ALA A 44 -8.18 -0.71 5.05
C ALA A 44 -8.32 0.79 4.75
N GLY A 45 -7.45 1.34 3.89
CA GLY A 45 -7.47 2.76 3.55
C GLY A 45 -8.69 3.23 2.73
N LEU A 46 -9.43 2.31 2.09
CA LEU A 46 -10.68 2.61 1.38
C LEU A 46 -11.91 2.55 2.30
N LEU A 47 -11.83 1.88 3.45
CA LEU A 47 -12.91 1.84 4.44
C LEU A 47 -13.02 3.15 5.21
N GLU A 48 -11.91 3.87 5.33
CA GLU A 48 -11.89 5.20 5.92
C GLU A 48 -12.49 6.25 4.99
N THR A 49 -13.09 7.28 5.59
CA THR A 49 -13.54 8.45 4.83
C THR A 49 -12.33 9.15 4.19
N PRO A 50 -12.34 9.42 2.87
CA PRO A 50 -11.28 10.19 2.23
C PRO A 50 -11.18 11.59 2.85
N SER A 51 -9.97 12.05 3.16
CA SER A 51 -9.79 13.41 3.66
C SER A 51 -10.05 14.43 2.55
N ASP A 52 -10.58 15.60 2.91
CA ASP A 52 -10.59 16.77 2.03
C ASP A 52 -9.20 17.46 2.00
N PRO A 53 -8.93 18.33 1.01
CA PRO A 53 -7.72 19.15 0.99
C PRO A 53 -7.60 20.03 2.24
N PRO A 54 -6.38 20.35 2.71
CA PRO A 54 -6.19 21.25 3.83
C PRO A 54 -6.75 22.65 3.53
N GLU A 55 -7.25 23.35 4.55
CA GLU A 55 -7.84 24.69 4.41
C GLU A 55 -6.88 25.71 3.75
N SER A 56 -5.57 25.55 3.98
CA SER A 56 -4.53 26.40 3.36
C SER A 56 -4.53 26.33 1.82
N ASP A 57 -4.98 25.21 1.23
CA ASP A 57 -5.07 25.10 -0.23
C ASP A 57 -6.20 25.94 -0.83
N PHE A 58 -7.17 26.40 -0.03
CA PHE A 58 -8.31 27.22 -0.47
C PHE A 58 -8.02 28.73 -0.50
N GLN A 59 -6.76 29.12 -0.26
CA GLN A 59 -6.31 30.51 -0.36
C GLN A 59 -5.05 30.63 -1.23
N PRO A 60 -5.06 30.14 -2.49
CA PRO A 60 -3.89 30.24 -3.36
C PRO A 60 -3.71 31.65 -3.90
N THR A 61 -2.47 32.04 -4.15
CA THR A 61 -2.15 33.28 -4.90
C THR A 61 -2.65 33.22 -6.34
N ASP A 62 -2.62 32.02 -6.94
CA ASP A 62 -3.11 31.76 -8.29
C ASP A 62 -4.57 31.27 -8.25
N PRO A 63 -5.54 32.03 -8.81
CA PRO A 63 -6.96 31.62 -8.85
C PRO A 63 -7.19 30.27 -9.55
N ASP A 64 -6.34 29.88 -10.49
CA ASP A 64 -6.46 28.57 -11.16
C ASP A 64 -6.15 27.42 -10.20
N MET A 65 -5.35 27.66 -9.17
CA MET A 65 -4.99 26.66 -8.15
C MET A 65 -6.01 26.54 -7.02
N MET A 66 -7.13 27.28 -7.09
CA MET A 66 -8.23 27.14 -6.13
C MET A 66 -8.88 25.75 -6.27
N PRO A 67 -8.91 24.93 -5.21
CA PRO A 67 -9.64 23.66 -5.21
C PRO A 67 -11.11 23.87 -5.54
N LYS A 68 -11.60 23.13 -6.53
CA LYS A 68 -12.99 23.10 -6.95
C LYS A 68 -13.51 21.69 -6.80
N SER A 69 -14.65 21.54 -6.16
CA SER A 69 -15.34 20.26 -6.10
C SER A 69 -15.97 19.96 -7.46
N GLN A 70 -15.95 18.70 -7.89
CA GLN A 70 -16.66 18.23 -9.08
C GLN A 70 -17.57 17.05 -8.74
N GLU A 71 -18.56 16.84 -9.60
CA GLU A 71 -19.45 15.69 -9.52
C GLU A 71 -18.71 14.40 -9.87
N LEU A 72 -19.05 13.32 -9.15
CA LEU A 72 -18.55 11.98 -9.44
C LEU A 72 -19.32 11.38 -10.62
N ARG A 73 -18.80 10.31 -11.23
CA ARG A 73 -19.53 9.61 -12.31
C ARG A 73 -20.84 9.00 -11.80
N TYR A 74 -20.82 8.55 -10.55
CA TYR A 74 -21.93 7.97 -9.82
C TYR A 74 -21.62 8.01 -8.31
N GLU A 75 -22.63 7.76 -7.48
CA GLU A 75 -22.46 7.71 -6.03
C GLU A 75 -21.57 6.54 -5.60
N GLY A 76 -20.47 6.84 -4.91
CA GLY A 76 -19.50 5.83 -4.47
C GLY A 76 -18.33 5.57 -5.44
N ASP A 77 -18.16 6.36 -6.51
CA ASP A 77 -16.96 6.30 -7.35
C ASP A 77 -15.70 6.64 -6.53
N LEU A 78 -14.85 5.64 -6.31
CA LEU A 78 -13.61 5.76 -5.54
C LEU A 78 -12.45 6.31 -6.39
N TYR A 79 -12.59 6.33 -7.71
CA TYR A 79 -11.54 6.75 -8.61
C TYR A 79 -11.57 8.25 -8.87
N VAL A 80 -12.72 8.82 -9.24
CA VAL A 80 -12.80 10.24 -9.63
C VAL A 80 -12.42 11.15 -8.46
N PRO A 81 -11.48 12.09 -8.64
CA PRO A 81 -11.15 13.01 -7.57
C PRO A 81 -12.32 13.95 -7.30
N LYS A 82 -12.83 13.97 -6.08
CA LYS A 82 -13.84 14.95 -5.65
C LYS A 82 -13.35 16.38 -5.80
N TRP A 83 -12.07 16.63 -5.54
CA TRP A 83 -11.44 17.95 -5.65
C TRP A 83 -10.42 17.99 -6.77
N VAL A 84 -10.50 19.04 -7.58
CA VAL A 84 -9.56 19.34 -8.66
C VAL A 84 -9.10 20.79 -8.58
N ARG A 85 -7.87 21.05 -9.02
CA ARG A 85 -7.33 22.39 -9.18
C ARG A 85 -6.41 22.48 -10.38
N GLY A 86 -6.03 23.68 -10.76
CA GLY A 86 -5.16 23.96 -11.89
C GLY A 86 -5.82 23.72 -13.24
N SER A 87 -5.11 24.11 -14.29
CA SER A 87 -5.55 24.01 -15.68
C SER A 87 -4.46 23.39 -16.57
N GLY A 88 -4.87 22.81 -17.70
CA GLY A 88 -3.97 22.19 -18.68
C GLY A 88 -2.99 21.18 -18.07
N ASN A 89 -1.69 21.47 -18.19
CA ASN A 89 -0.63 20.56 -17.72
C ASN A 89 -0.45 20.55 -16.20
N LYS A 90 -0.95 21.59 -15.52
CA LYS A 90 -0.88 21.74 -14.06
C LYS A 90 -2.16 21.26 -13.37
N ARG A 91 -3.10 20.67 -14.13
CA ARG A 91 -4.35 20.14 -13.56
C ARG A 91 -4.03 18.97 -12.62
N GLU A 92 -4.50 19.08 -11.40
CA GLU A 92 -4.28 18.13 -10.31
C GLU A 92 -5.61 17.61 -9.76
N GLY A 93 -5.60 16.35 -9.32
CA GLY A 93 -6.68 15.75 -8.54
C GLY A 93 -6.20 15.43 -7.12
N TRP A 94 -7.07 15.64 -6.14
CA TRP A 94 -6.79 15.30 -4.75
C TRP A 94 -7.06 13.83 -4.46
N CYS A 95 -6.10 13.16 -3.82
CA CYS A 95 -6.28 11.82 -3.27
C CYS A 95 -6.41 11.87 -1.74
N GLY A 96 -7.63 11.72 -1.23
CA GLY A 96 -7.93 11.71 0.21
C GLY A 96 -7.71 10.36 0.90
N PHE A 97 -7.40 9.29 0.15
CA PHE A 97 -7.06 7.98 0.72
C PHE A 97 -5.59 7.89 1.15
N CYS A 98 -4.74 8.75 0.60
CA CYS A 98 -3.36 8.89 1.06
C CYS A 98 -3.35 9.47 2.49
N LYS A 99 -2.37 9.05 3.30
CA LYS A 99 -2.16 9.56 4.66
C LYS A 99 -0.74 10.13 4.78
N PRO A 100 -0.56 11.46 4.79
CA PRO A 100 -1.58 12.49 4.56
C PRO A 100 -2.07 12.51 3.09
N GLY A 101 -3.22 13.16 2.84
CA GLY A 101 -3.75 13.33 1.50
C GLY A 101 -2.81 14.14 0.60
N ARG A 102 -2.95 14.02 -0.73
CA ARG A 102 -2.03 14.67 -1.67
C ARG A 102 -2.67 15.06 -3.00
N TRP A 103 -2.15 16.13 -3.58
CA TRP A 103 -2.43 16.55 -4.96
C TRP A 103 -1.55 15.77 -5.94
N LEU A 104 -2.15 15.25 -7.01
CA LEU A 104 -1.46 14.48 -8.04
C LEU A 104 -1.81 15.02 -9.41
N VAL A 105 -0.78 15.26 -10.22
CA VAL A 105 -0.92 15.75 -11.59
C VAL A 105 -1.67 14.73 -12.44
N LEU A 106 -2.68 15.19 -13.17
CA LEU A 106 -3.51 14.34 -14.02
C LEU A 106 -2.81 14.03 -15.35
N LYS A 107 -2.12 15.01 -15.95
CA LYS A 107 -1.54 14.87 -17.30
C LYS A 107 -0.46 13.78 -17.41
N ASN A 108 0.32 13.57 -16.37
CA ASN A 108 1.37 12.54 -16.35
C ASN A 108 0.90 11.21 -15.74
N SER A 109 -0.41 11.04 -15.58
CA SER A 109 -1.03 9.85 -14.99
C SER A 109 -0.65 9.57 -13.53
N ALA A 110 -0.03 10.51 -12.80
CA ALA A 110 0.36 10.29 -11.41
C ALA A 110 -0.84 9.90 -10.53
N PHE A 111 -1.98 10.57 -10.73
CA PHE A 111 -3.23 10.24 -10.05
C PHE A 111 -3.73 8.83 -10.38
N TRP A 112 -3.66 8.42 -11.64
CA TRP A 112 -4.05 7.07 -12.07
C TRP A 112 -3.17 5.98 -11.44
N TYR A 113 -1.85 6.17 -11.47
CA TYR A 113 -0.89 5.25 -10.86
C TYR A 113 -1.13 5.09 -9.37
N ASP A 114 -1.42 6.20 -8.67
CA ASP A 114 -1.70 6.17 -7.25
C ASP A 114 -2.98 5.42 -6.91
N LYS A 115 -4.11 5.82 -7.51
CA LYS A 115 -5.40 5.16 -7.29
C LYS A 115 -5.34 3.66 -7.60
N SER A 116 -4.69 3.30 -8.70
CA SER A 116 -4.63 1.90 -9.14
C SER A 116 -3.68 1.06 -8.29
N PHE A 117 -2.46 1.54 -7.98
CA PHE A 117 -1.40 0.68 -7.42
C PHE A 117 -1.04 0.97 -5.95
N THR A 118 -1.53 2.07 -5.39
CA THR A 118 -1.48 2.31 -3.94
C THR A 118 -2.78 1.88 -3.28
N HIS A 119 -3.93 2.21 -3.89
CA HIS A 119 -5.24 2.02 -3.28
C HIS A 119 -6.07 0.89 -3.89
N GLY A 120 -5.61 0.28 -4.99
CA GLY A 120 -6.31 -0.83 -5.60
C GLY A 120 -7.65 -0.45 -6.23
N VAL A 121 -7.78 0.77 -6.78
CA VAL A 121 -9.03 1.26 -7.40
C VAL A 121 -8.93 1.21 -8.93
N SER A 122 -9.94 0.65 -9.58
CA SER A 122 -10.03 0.59 -11.04
C SER A 122 -10.45 1.92 -11.63
N ALA A 123 -9.64 2.43 -12.57
CA ALA A 123 -9.98 3.63 -13.34
C ALA A 123 -11.22 3.49 -14.23
N GLN A 124 -11.49 2.26 -14.68
CA GLN A 124 -12.60 1.97 -15.58
C GLN A 124 -13.91 1.92 -14.83
N THR A 125 -13.98 1.15 -13.75
CA THR A 125 -15.22 0.95 -13.01
C THR A 125 -15.43 2.01 -11.94
N GLY A 126 -14.37 2.64 -11.40
CA GLY A 126 -14.47 3.49 -10.21
C GLY A 126 -14.50 2.71 -8.89
N ALA A 127 -14.53 1.38 -8.94
CA ALA A 127 -14.60 0.51 -7.76
C ALA A 127 -13.23 -0.07 -7.39
N ALA A 128 -13.11 -0.59 -6.16
CA ALA A 128 -11.95 -1.37 -5.74
C ALA A 128 -11.78 -2.62 -6.63
N PHE A 129 -10.54 -3.03 -6.86
CA PHE A 129 -10.24 -4.32 -7.46
C PHE A 129 -10.78 -5.45 -6.59
N GLN A 130 -11.17 -6.55 -7.21
CA GLN A 130 -11.61 -7.75 -6.48
C GLN A 130 -10.54 -8.23 -5.49
N GLU A 131 -11.00 -8.55 -4.29
CA GLU A 131 -10.16 -9.10 -3.23
C GLU A 131 -9.71 -10.53 -3.57
N PRO A 132 -8.63 -11.03 -2.95
CA PRO A 132 -8.26 -12.44 -3.07
C PRO A 132 -9.39 -13.38 -2.62
N LYS A 133 -9.64 -14.46 -3.37
CA LYS A 133 -10.61 -15.50 -2.98
C LYS A 133 -10.16 -16.34 -1.79
N GLY A 134 -8.86 -16.31 -1.50
CA GLY A 134 -8.23 -17.00 -0.40
C GLY A 134 -6.89 -16.34 -0.11
N ILE A 135 -6.44 -16.43 1.13
CA ILE A 135 -5.17 -15.85 1.58
C ILE A 135 -4.39 -16.94 2.31
N ARG A 136 -3.09 -17.06 2.03
CA ARG A 136 -2.19 -18.04 2.66
C ARG A 136 -0.78 -17.48 2.83
N ARG A 137 0.03 -18.17 3.63
CA ARG A 137 1.49 -17.98 3.59
C ARG A 137 2.08 -18.64 2.35
N ALA A 138 3.09 -18.00 1.77
CA ALA A 138 3.85 -18.59 0.67
C ALA A 138 4.52 -19.89 1.11
N GLU A 139 4.55 -20.86 0.21
CA GLU A 139 5.18 -22.15 0.49
C GLU A 139 6.69 -21.97 0.69
N GLY A 140 7.20 -22.42 1.84
CA GLY A 140 8.60 -22.28 2.20
C GLY A 140 9.03 -20.86 2.64
N ASN A 141 8.11 -19.89 2.71
CA ASN A 141 8.40 -18.56 3.25
C ASN A 141 7.23 -18.01 4.08
N LEU A 142 7.32 -18.18 5.40
CA LEU A 142 6.30 -17.74 6.34
C LEU A 142 6.17 -16.22 6.43
N ASP A 143 7.09 -15.41 5.91
CA ASP A 143 7.00 -13.94 5.98
C ASP A 143 6.21 -13.33 4.82
N VAL A 144 5.91 -14.13 3.79
CA VAL A 144 5.21 -13.67 2.59
C VAL A 144 3.78 -14.18 2.60
N TRP A 145 2.83 -13.26 2.47
CA TRP A 145 1.43 -13.59 2.23
C TRP A 145 1.12 -13.59 0.74
N GLU A 146 0.33 -14.58 0.31
CA GLU A 146 -0.19 -14.72 -1.05
C GLU A 146 -1.73 -14.70 -1.04
N GLY A 147 -2.31 -14.12 -2.08
CA GLY A 147 -3.73 -14.15 -2.36
C GLY A 147 -4.03 -15.00 -3.59
N LEU A 148 -5.16 -15.71 -3.59
CA LEU A 148 -5.66 -16.46 -4.74
C LEU A 148 -6.46 -15.53 -5.65
N CYS A 149 -5.97 -15.30 -6.87
CA CYS A 149 -6.70 -14.51 -7.87
C CYS A 149 -7.95 -15.24 -8.35
N GLY A 150 -9.10 -14.58 -8.27
CA GLY A 150 -10.37 -15.15 -8.69
C GLY A 150 -10.52 -15.37 -10.19
N SER A 151 -9.74 -14.67 -11.01
CA SER A 151 -9.82 -14.69 -12.47
C SER A 151 -8.87 -15.71 -13.11
N CYS A 152 -7.63 -15.83 -12.63
CA CYS A 152 -6.65 -16.79 -13.17
C CYS A 152 -6.37 -17.99 -12.26
N ASN A 153 -6.86 -17.99 -11.01
CA ASN A 153 -6.60 -19.03 -9.99
C ASN A 153 -5.11 -19.22 -9.65
N GLU A 154 -4.30 -18.17 -9.83
CA GLU A 154 -2.89 -18.17 -9.42
C GLU A 154 -2.74 -17.53 -8.03
N TRP A 155 -1.77 -18.00 -7.26
CA TRP A 155 -1.35 -17.38 -6.02
C TRP A 155 -0.39 -16.22 -6.29
N VAL A 156 -0.69 -15.04 -5.75
CA VAL A 156 0.03 -13.80 -6.02
C VAL A 156 0.42 -13.16 -4.70
N ALA A 157 1.69 -12.78 -4.55
CA ALA A 157 2.16 -12.10 -3.35
C ALA A 157 1.33 -10.82 -3.06
N LEU A 158 0.85 -10.69 -1.83
CA LEU A 158 0.05 -9.55 -1.38
C LEU A 158 0.91 -8.31 -1.10
N VAL A 159 2.14 -8.51 -0.66
CA VAL A 159 3.05 -7.43 -0.26
C VAL A 159 4.44 -7.64 -0.85
N SER A 160 5.06 -6.53 -1.26
CA SER A 160 6.52 -6.46 -1.33
C SER A 160 6.96 -5.75 -0.04
N SER A 161 8.04 -6.23 0.58
CA SER A 161 8.60 -5.95 1.92
C SER A 161 8.55 -4.52 2.52
N LYS A 162 8.01 -3.51 1.82
CA LYS A 162 7.83 -2.13 2.30
C LYS A 162 6.48 -1.48 1.98
N LYS A 163 5.67 -2.02 1.07
CA LYS A 163 4.38 -1.42 0.66
C LYS A 163 3.29 -2.49 0.53
N LYS A 164 2.21 -2.29 1.30
CA LYS A 164 1.05 -3.18 1.31
C LYS A 164 0.37 -3.16 -0.07
N GLY A 165 -0.03 -4.32 -0.59
CA GLY A 165 -0.95 -4.45 -1.74
C GLY A 165 -0.41 -4.18 -3.15
N THR A 166 0.74 -3.51 -3.33
CA THR A 166 1.17 -3.07 -4.68
C THR A 166 1.34 -4.21 -5.69
N THR A 167 1.85 -5.37 -5.26
CA THR A 167 2.01 -6.54 -6.14
C THR A 167 0.66 -7.11 -6.55
N TRP A 168 -0.26 -7.27 -5.60
CA TRP A 168 -1.64 -7.70 -5.84
C TRP A 168 -2.36 -6.75 -6.80
N PHE A 169 -2.33 -5.44 -6.55
CA PHE A 169 -3.03 -4.47 -7.38
C PHE A 169 -2.51 -4.40 -8.82
N ARG A 170 -1.19 -4.56 -9.01
CA ARG A 170 -0.60 -4.65 -10.35
C ARG A 170 -1.07 -5.91 -11.09
N HIS A 171 -1.21 -7.02 -10.38
CA HIS A 171 -1.79 -8.24 -10.93
C HIS A 171 -3.26 -8.02 -11.29
N ALA A 172 -4.07 -7.54 -10.35
CA ALA A 172 -5.49 -7.28 -10.52
C ALA A 172 -5.78 -6.38 -11.74
N TYR A 173 -5.03 -5.28 -11.89
CA TYR A 173 -5.16 -4.39 -13.04
C TYR A 173 -4.98 -5.12 -14.39
N LYS A 174 -4.02 -6.05 -14.48
CA LYS A 174 -3.77 -6.79 -15.72
C LYS A 174 -4.74 -7.95 -15.90
N CYS A 175 -5.08 -8.65 -14.83
CA CYS A 175 -5.82 -9.91 -14.89
C CYS A 175 -7.34 -9.73 -14.86
N HIS A 176 -7.85 -8.77 -14.09
CA HIS A 176 -9.30 -8.58 -13.93
C HIS A 176 -9.92 -7.89 -15.16
N ASN A 177 -9.14 -7.07 -15.87
CA ASN A 177 -9.56 -6.44 -17.12
C ASN A 177 -9.46 -7.37 -18.34
N HIS A 178 -8.75 -8.49 -18.21
CA HIS A 178 -8.60 -9.50 -19.26
C HIS A 178 -8.88 -10.89 -18.68
N PRO A 179 -10.14 -11.22 -18.37
CA PRO A 179 -10.48 -12.56 -17.92
C PRO A 179 -10.07 -13.54 -19.02
N LYS A 180 -9.11 -14.43 -18.72
CA LYS A 180 -8.87 -15.58 -19.59
C LYS A 180 -10.15 -16.40 -19.56
N VAL A 181 -10.79 -16.58 -20.72
CA VAL A 181 -11.86 -17.57 -20.87
C VAL A 181 -11.28 -18.89 -20.41
N ARG A 182 -11.84 -19.48 -19.35
CA ARG A 182 -11.40 -20.79 -18.86
C ARG A 182 -11.53 -21.78 -20.01
N ASP A 183 -10.43 -22.45 -20.36
CA ASP A 183 -10.51 -23.72 -21.06
C ASP A 183 -11.39 -24.64 -20.22
N ALA A 184 -12.49 -25.09 -20.81
CA ALA A 184 -13.40 -26.04 -20.20
C ALA A 184 -12.61 -27.26 -19.70
N PRO A 185 -12.99 -27.89 -18.57
CA PRO A 185 -12.29 -29.06 -18.08
C PRO A 185 -12.32 -30.14 -19.16
N LYS A 186 -11.13 -30.49 -19.70
CA LYS A 186 -10.97 -31.66 -20.56
C LYS A 186 -11.44 -32.86 -19.74
N ARG A 187 -12.63 -33.38 -20.08
CA ARG A 187 -13.12 -34.66 -19.60
C ARG A 187 -12.00 -35.68 -19.87
N ARG A 188 -11.44 -36.27 -18.81
CA ARG A 188 -10.63 -37.48 -18.95
C ARG A 188 -11.54 -38.54 -19.58
N ARG A 189 -11.12 -39.06 -20.72
CA ARG A 189 -11.73 -40.23 -21.33
C ARG A 189 -11.05 -41.42 -20.65
N ASP A 190 -11.84 -42.17 -19.88
CA ASP A 190 -11.47 -43.50 -19.38
C ASP A 190 -11.15 -44.46 -20.54
#